data_AF-A0A1I5XJ99-F1
#
_entry.id   AF-A0A1I5XJ99-F1
#
_cell.length_a   1.000
_cell.length_b   1.000
_cell.length_c   1.000
_cell.angle_alpha   90.00
_cell.angle_beta   90.00
_cell.angle_gamma   90.00
#
_symmetry.space_group_name_H-M   'P 1'
#
loop_
_entity.id
_entity.type
_entity.pdbx_description
1 polymer ?
#
loop_
_entity_poly.entity_id
_entity_poly.type
_entity_poly.pdbx_seq_one_letter_code
_entity_poly.pdbx_strand_id
1 'polypeptide(L)' 'MDIAERIKQLRESTGETRKEFSFHTGIPVRTLEDWEAGRRTPPEYIPRLIAYQIEYEKVMKSRGQDDEQK' A
#
# COMPACT_ATOMS: atom_id res chain seq x y z
N MET A 1 -10.84 12.38 6.39
CA MET A 1 -10.55 10.94 6.34
C MET A 1 -9.43 10.69 7.33
N ASP A 2 -9.60 9.73 8.24
CA ASP A 2 -8.56 9.40 9.21
C ASP A 2 -7.35 8.73 8.53
N ILE A 3 -6.15 8.90 9.06
CA ILE A 3 -4.91 8.30 8.55
C ILE A 3 -5.01 6.77 8.58
N ALA A 4 -5.61 6.21 9.64
CA ALA A 4 -5.87 4.78 9.77
C ALA A 4 -6.73 4.25 8.62
N GLU A 5 -7.86 4.94 8.36
CA GLU A 5 -8.79 4.59 7.29
C GLU A 5 -8.12 4.69 5.91
N ARG A 6 -7.27 5.71 5.71
CA ARG A 6 -6.53 5.86 4.45
C ARG A 6 -5.57 4.70 4.19
N ILE A 7 -4.87 4.20 5.21
CA ILE A 7 -3.98 3.05 5.05
C ILE A 7 -4.76 1.77 4.74
N LYS A 8 -5.87 1.56 5.43
CA LYS A 8 -6.77 0.43 5.18
C LYS A 8 -7.25 0.43 3.74
N GLN A 9 -7.68 1.58 3.22
CA GLN A 9 -8.14 1.71 1.84
C GLN A 9 -7.03 1.49 0.81
N LEU A 10 -5.81 1.95 1.08
CA LEU A 10 -4.67 1.68 0.20
C LEU A 10 -4.42 0.17 0.09
N ARG A 11 -4.42 -0.56 1.20
CA ARG A 11 -4.30 -2.02 1.18
C ARG A 11 -5.49 -2.69 0.47
N GLU A 12 -6.71 -2.28 0.78
CA GLU A 12 -7.90 -2.87 0.14
C GLU A 12 -7.91 -2.63 -1.37
N SER A 13 -7.34 -1.52 -1.84
CA SER A 13 -7.21 -1.22 -3.27
C SER A 13 -6.25 -2.14 -4.03
N THR A 14 -5.31 -2.80 -3.34
CA THR A 14 -4.42 -3.80 -3.96
C THR A 14 -5.05 -5.19 -4.00
N GLY A 15 -6.15 -5.41 -3.26
CA GLY A 15 -6.77 -6.74 -3.09
C GLY A 15 -5.98 -7.68 -2.17
N GLU A 16 -4.98 -7.16 -1.44
CA GLU A 16 -4.07 -7.95 -0.62
C GLU A 16 -4.57 -8.10 0.83
N THR A 17 -4.28 -9.27 1.41
CA THR A 17 -4.34 -9.47 2.86
C THR A 17 -3.28 -8.63 3.57
N ARG A 18 -3.42 -8.40 4.88
CA ARG A 18 -2.39 -7.68 5.67
C ARG A 18 -1.01 -8.33 5.60
N LYS A 19 -0.97 -9.66 5.48
CA LYS A 19 0.27 -10.42 5.37
C LYS A 19 0.95 -10.18 4.03
N GLU A 20 0.22 -10.24 2.93
CA GLU A 20 0.72 -9.94 1.59
C GLU A 20 1.17 -8.47 1.50
N PHE A 21 0.33 -7.55 1.95
CA PHE A 21 0.64 -6.12 1.98
C PHE A 21 1.89 -5.79 2.81
N SER A 22 2.13 -6.56 3.88
CA SER A 22 3.34 -6.44 4.69
C SER A 22 4.59 -6.86 3.92
N PHE A 23 4.54 -7.99 3.21
CA PHE A 23 5.66 -8.41 2.35
C PHE A 23 5.89 -7.42 1.22
N HIS A 24 4.81 -6.91 0.64
CA HIS A 24 4.82 -5.99 -0.47
C HIS A 24 5.43 -4.62 -0.11
N THR A 25 4.99 -4.01 0.99
CA THR A 25 5.46 -2.68 1.43
C THR A 25 6.70 -2.72 2.33
N GLY A 26 7.06 -3.90 2.86
CA GLY A 26 8.10 -4.06 3.87
C GLY A 26 7.70 -3.58 5.28
N ILE A 27 6.46 -3.11 5.47
CA ILE A 27 5.95 -2.68 6.77
C ILE A 27 5.53 -3.93 7.56
N PRO A 28 6.01 -4.16 8.80
CA PRO A 28 5.61 -5.33 9.57
C PRO A 28 4.09 -5.43 9.77
N VAL A 29 3.53 -6.64 9.65
CA VAL A 29 2.08 -6.90 9.78
C VAL A 29 1.49 -6.25 11.03
N ARG A 30 2.17 -6.39 12.18
CA ARG A 30 1.70 -5.83 13.47
C ARG A 30 1.63 -4.30 13.45
N THR A 31 2.52 -3.65 12.71
CA THR A 31 2.52 -2.19 12.52
C THR A 31 1.31 -1.77 11.70
N LEU A 32 0.98 -2.50 10.63
CA LEU A 32 -0.23 -2.26 9.84
C LEU A 32 -1.49 -2.46 10.67
N GLU A 33 -1.55 -3.51 11.48
CA GLU A 33 -2.67 -3.76 12.39
C GLU A 33 -2.86 -2.63 13.41
N ASP A 34 -1.77 -2.13 14.00
CA ASP A 34 -1.84 -1.01 14.94
C ASP A 34 -2.28 0.29 14.27
N TRP A 35 -1.84 0.54 13.03
CA TRP A 35 -2.25 1.71 12.25
C TRP A 35 -3.71 1.63 11.81
N GLU A 36 -4.14 0.53 11.21
CA GLU A 36 -5.52 0.37 10.74
C GLU A 36 -6.54 0.33 11.90
N ALA A 37 -6.14 -0.14 13.08
CA ALA A 37 -6.98 -0.12 14.27
C ALA A 37 -6.96 1.23 15.02
N GLY A 38 -6.20 2.22 14.54
CA GLY A 38 -6.05 3.53 15.19
C GLY A 38 -5.32 3.48 16.53
N ARG A 39 -4.64 2.36 16.87
CA ARG A 39 -3.84 2.23 18.10
C ARG A 39 -2.55 3.03 18.04
N ARG A 40 -2.02 3.24 16.82
CA ARG A 40 -0.87 4.09 16.54
C ARG A 40 -1.13 4.91 15.28
N THR A 41 -0.70 6.16 15.28
CA THR A 41 -0.77 7.01 14.09
C THR A 41 0.59 6.95 13.38
N PRO A 42 0.64 6.54 12.11
CA PRO A 42 1.86 6.64 11.31
C PRO A 42 2.23 8.11 11.06
N PRO A 43 3.51 8.40 10.77
CA PRO A 43 3.89 9.69 10.22
C PRO A 43 3.06 10.06 8.98
N GLU A 44 2.72 11.34 8.83
CA GLU A 44 1.80 11.82 7.78
C GLU A 44 2.25 11.50 6.35
N TYR A 45 3.56 11.32 6.13
CA TYR A 45 4.11 10.99 4.82
C TYR A 45 3.94 9.52 4.43
N ILE A 46 3.65 8.61 5.37
CA ILE A 46 3.58 7.18 5.11
C ILE A 46 2.46 6.80 4.14
N PRO A 47 1.19 7.24 4.33
CA PRO A 47 0.13 6.96 3.36
C PRO A 47 0.47 7.47 1.94
N ARG A 48 1.20 8.59 1.84
CA ARG A 48 1.64 9.14 0.55
C ARG A 48 2.69 8.25 -0.12
N LEU A 49 3.64 7.69 0.64
CA LEU A 49 4.66 6.79 0.11
C LEU A 49 4.06 5.45 -0.35
N ILE A 50 3.15 4.88 0.44
CA ILE A 50 2.42 3.66 0.08
C ILE A 50 1.63 3.89 -1.22
N ALA A 51 0.90 5.00 -1.31
CA ALA A 51 0.16 5.33 -2.53
C ALA A 51 1.08 5.49 -3.74
N TYR A 52 2.22 6.16 -3.57
CA TYR A 52 3.20 6.31 -4.63
C TYR A 52 3.75 4.97 -5.13
N GLN A 53 4.07 4.05 -4.21
CA GLN A 53 4.55 2.71 -4.55
C GLN A 53 3.51 1.97 -5.42
N ILE A 54 2.25 1.91 -4.97
CA ILE A 54 1.16 1.23 -5.68
C ILE A 54 0.93 1.84 -7.08
N GLU A 55 0.91 3.17 -7.19
CA GLU A 55 0.73 3.83 -8.49
C GLU A 55 1.93 3.61 -9.41
N TYR A 56 3.15 3.63 -8.88
CA TYR A 56 4.35 3.34 -9.65
C TYR A 56 4.32 1.93 -10.23
N GLU A 57 3.94 0.92 -9.43
CA GLU A 57 3.81 -0.46 -9.88
C GLU A 57 2.75 -0.64 -10.97
N LYS A 58 1.59 0.05 -10.85
CA LYS A 58 0.56 0.06 -11.90
C LYS A 58 1.12 0.61 -13.22
N VAL A 59 1.83 1.74 -13.16
CA VAL A 59 2.45 2.35 -14.36
C VAL A 59 3.51 1.43 -14.95
N MET A 60 4.39 0.85 -14.14
CA MET A 60 5.45 -0.04 -14.61
C MET A 60 4.87 -1.32 -15.22
N LYS A 61 3.79 -1.87 -14.65
CA LYS A 61 3.08 -3.01 -15.22
C LYS A 61 2.45 -2.69 -16.57
N SER A 62 1.86 -1.50 -16.71
CA SER A 62 1.30 -1.07 -18.02
C SER A 62 2.37 -0.88 -19.09
N ARG A 63 3.55 -0.33 -18.73
CA ARG A 63 4.67 -0.13 -19.67
C ARG A 63 5.33 -1.44 -20.11
N GLY A 64 5.48 -2.40 -19.20
CA GLY A 64 6.07 -3.71 -19.53
C GLY A 64 5.18 -4.56 -20.46
N GLN A 65 3.86 -4.37 -20.41
CA GLN A 65 2.91 -5.07 -21.28
C GLN A 65 2.98 -4.59 -22.74
N ASP A 66 3.31 -3.32 -22.97
CA ASP A 66 3.47 -2.74 -24.31
C ASP A 66 4.72 -3.27 -25.05
N ASP A 67 5.77 -3.64 -24.32
CA ASP A 67 7.02 -4.16 -24.89
C ASP A 67 6.95 -5.68 -25.20
N GLU A 68 6.12 -6.44 -24.47
CA GLU A 68 5.95 -7.89 -24.66
C GLU A 68 4.98 -8.25 -25.82
N GLN A 69 4.24 -7.27 -26.33
CA GLN A 69 3.34 -7.41 -27.49
C GLN A 69 3.97 -6.98 -28.84
N LYS A 70 5.24 -6.56 -28.85
CA LYS A 70 5.98 -6.13 -30.05
C LYS A 70 6.92 -7.20 -30.58
#